data_AF-A0A7W0TF91-F1
#
_entry.id   AF-A0A7W0TF91-F1
#
_cell.length_a   1.000
_cell.length_b   1.000
_cell.length_c   1.000
_cell.angle_alpha   90.00
_cell.angle_beta   90.00
_cell.angle_gamma   90.00
#
_symmetry.space_group_name_H-M   'P 1'
#
loop_
_entity.id
_entity.type
_entity.pdbx_description
1 polymer ?
#
loop_
_entity_poly.entity_id
_entity_poly.type
_entity_poly.pdbx_seq_one_letter_code
_entity_poly.pdbx_strand_id
1 'polypeptide(L)'
;MRIALAILCLTLVATSAATTAAVAQVPVEEPRIRAGVTVSGVDVGNLTVAEAQLRLEQAFGPALAQSIVVTVAGRSATLPMAPIDFAFRADKTALRALKAGQKAPAAPDGSLPPAAAEPAVSYDQKAVWRFARRIRARVNIEARDATIKIKLTRIAKRRHRVGRRLAVPALVKSIRTTLADPLAVRQITAGLQTVVPEVRTRDLRKVYRKVITIDRSSFRLRLFKKLKLLKGYGVAVGQPGYPTPTGLFALQSKQVNPTWTAPNSPWAGEMAGQQVAGGAANNPLRARWMGVDGAIGIHGTGQPWSIGTAASHGCIRMTVPDVVDLYRRVEIGTPVLIS
;
A
#
# COMPACT_ATOMS: atom_id res chain seq x y z
N MET A 1 51.84 61.46 79.75
CA MET A 1 50.44 61.45 79.26
C MET A 1 49.79 60.19 79.85
N ARG A 2 49.03 60.22 80.97
CA ARG A 2 47.61 60.64 81.16
C ARG A 2 46.67 59.79 80.26
N ILE A 3 45.66 59.00 80.68
CA ILE A 3 44.60 59.13 81.71
C ILE A 3 43.70 57.83 81.77
N ALA A 4 43.01 57.62 82.92
CA ALA A 4 41.72 56.91 83.22
C ALA A 4 41.56 55.38 83.00
N LEU A 5 41.00 54.55 83.90
CA LEU A 5 39.78 54.58 84.76
C LEU A 5 38.46 54.28 84.00
N ALA A 6 37.84 53.10 84.23
CA ALA A 6 36.37 52.83 84.19
C ALA A 6 36.13 51.31 84.36
N ILE A 7 35.54 50.83 85.47
CA ILE A 7 34.10 50.69 85.80
C ILE A 7 33.44 49.42 85.21
N LEU A 8 33.13 48.53 86.17
CA LEU A 8 32.06 47.53 86.30
C LEU A 8 30.87 47.62 85.33
N CYS A 9 30.45 46.50 84.74
CA CYS A 9 29.06 46.31 84.31
C CYS A 9 28.62 44.84 84.45
N LEU A 10 27.82 44.61 85.49
CA LEU A 10 27.07 43.41 85.81
C LEU A 10 25.92 43.24 84.80
N THR A 11 25.79 42.10 84.14
CA THR A 11 24.52 41.71 83.48
C THR A 11 24.12 40.30 83.90
N LEU A 12 23.09 40.28 84.74
CA LEU A 12 22.34 39.11 85.19
C LEU A 12 21.49 38.62 84.01
N VAL A 13 21.79 37.45 83.45
CA VAL A 13 20.90 36.81 82.47
C VAL A 13 19.97 35.87 83.23
N ALA A 14 18.72 36.31 83.40
CA ALA A 14 17.64 35.51 83.96
C ALA A 14 17.26 34.39 82.96
N THR A 15 17.42 33.14 83.38
CA THR A 15 16.92 31.96 82.66
C THR A 15 15.43 31.79 82.93
N SER A 16 14.57 32.28 82.05
CA SER A 16 13.15 31.90 82.03
C SER A 16 12.99 30.56 81.33
N ALA A 17 12.79 29.50 82.12
CA ALA A 17 12.35 28.21 81.61
C ALA A 17 10.87 28.32 81.19
N ALA A 18 10.63 28.60 79.91
CA ALA A 18 9.32 28.46 79.30
C ALA A 18 9.08 26.98 78.97
N THR A 19 8.30 26.30 79.81
CA THR A 19 7.76 24.97 79.52
C THR A 19 6.71 25.08 78.41
N THR A 20 7.11 24.85 77.16
CA THR A 20 6.16 24.65 76.07
C THR A 20 5.56 23.25 76.19
N ALA A 21 4.31 23.19 76.64
CA ALA A 21 3.51 21.98 76.59
C ALA A 21 3.32 21.56 75.12
N ALA A 22 3.92 20.43 74.73
CA ALA A 22 3.70 19.83 73.43
C ALA A 22 2.25 19.33 73.34
N VAL A 23 1.43 20.02 72.55
CA VAL A 23 0.08 19.54 72.19
C VAL A 23 0.27 18.28 71.35
N ALA A 24 -0.19 17.14 71.87
CA ALA A 24 -0.19 15.89 71.13
C ALA A 24 -1.06 16.04 69.88
N GLN A 25 -0.41 16.07 68.71
CA GLN A 25 -1.07 16.12 67.42
C GLN A 25 -1.76 14.77 67.20
N VAL A 26 -3.10 14.75 67.25
CA VAL A 26 -3.89 13.56 66.90
C VAL A 26 -3.48 13.17 65.47
N PRO A 27 -2.98 11.94 65.23
CA PRO A 27 -2.61 11.53 63.88
C PRO A 27 -3.85 11.61 63.01
N VAL A 28 -3.79 12.43 61.95
CA VAL A 28 -4.86 12.50 60.96
C VAL A 28 -4.92 11.13 60.30
N GLU A 29 -6.03 10.41 60.50
CA GLU A 29 -6.22 9.09 59.92
C GLU A 29 -6.19 9.21 58.39
N GLU A 30 -5.21 8.56 57.76
CA GLU A 30 -5.08 8.62 56.30
C GLU A 30 -6.31 7.98 55.64
N PRO A 31 -6.85 8.60 54.57
CA PRO A 31 -8.02 8.08 53.89
C PRO A 31 -7.74 6.68 53.32
N ARG A 32 -8.53 5.70 53.77
CA ARG A 32 -8.44 4.31 53.33
C ARG A 32 -9.34 4.05 52.12
N ILE A 33 -8.88 3.14 51.26
CA ILE A 33 -9.68 2.67 50.13
C ILE A 33 -10.80 1.79 50.66
N ARG A 34 -12.02 1.99 50.15
CA ARG A 34 -13.20 1.20 50.54
C ARG A 34 -12.94 -0.30 50.40
N ALA A 35 -13.43 -1.10 51.34
CA ALA A 35 -13.35 -2.57 51.29
C ALA A 35 -13.92 -3.12 49.96
N GLY A 36 -13.28 -4.17 49.42
CA GLY A 36 -13.69 -4.85 48.20
C GLY A 36 -13.36 -4.12 46.89
N VAL A 37 -12.56 -3.05 46.94
CA VAL A 37 -12.05 -2.38 45.74
C VAL A 37 -10.87 -3.17 45.17
N THR A 38 -10.92 -3.46 43.88
CA THR A 38 -9.86 -4.19 43.17
C THR A 38 -9.29 -3.37 42.01
N VAL A 39 -8.03 -3.64 41.67
CA VAL A 39 -7.39 -3.15 40.44
C VAL A 39 -6.93 -4.35 39.66
N SER A 40 -7.50 -4.59 38.47
CA SER A 40 -7.15 -5.75 37.63
C SER A 40 -7.05 -7.08 38.42
N GLY A 41 -7.97 -7.31 39.37
CA GLY A 41 -8.02 -8.51 40.21
C GLY A 41 -7.18 -8.49 41.49
N VAL A 42 -6.34 -7.47 41.71
CA VAL A 42 -5.61 -7.28 42.97
C VAL A 42 -6.48 -6.51 43.96
N ASP A 43 -6.77 -7.10 45.10
CA ASP A 43 -7.49 -6.43 46.20
C ASP A 43 -6.62 -5.35 46.84
N VAL A 44 -7.16 -4.14 46.91
CA VAL A 44 -6.57 -2.95 47.53
C VAL A 44 -7.50 -2.32 48.57
N GLY A 45 -8.58 -3.00 48.94
CA GLY A 45 -9.51 -2.53 49.96
C GLY A 45 -8.87 -2.46 51.34
N ASN A 46 -9.35 -1.52 52.16
CA ASN A 46 -8.90 -1.21 53.52
C ASN A 46 -7.45 -0.69 53.65
N LEU A 47 -6.71 -0.63 52.55
CA LEU A 47 -5.35 -0.06 52.51
C LEU A 47 -5.39 1.47 52.46
N THR A 48 -4.37 2.11 53.02
CA THR A 48 -4.09 3.52 52.72
C THR A 48 -3.62 3.66 51.27
N VAL A 49 -3.62 4.89 50.74
CA VAL A 49 -3.15 5.15 49.37
C VAL A 49 -1.68 4.71 49.19
N ALA A 50 -0.83 4.92 50.19
CA ALA A 50 0.57 4.52 50.16
C ALA A 50 0.75 3.00 50.20
N GLU A 51 0.00 2.30 51.06
CA GLU A 51 0.00 0.83 51.13
C GLU A 51 -0.50 0.20 49.82
N ALA A 52 -1.59 0.75 49.26
CA ALA A 52 -2.13 0.31 47.99
C ALA A 52 -1.14 0.55 46.84
N GLN A 53 -0.47 1.70 46.81
CA GLN A 53 0.58 1.98 45.82
C GLN A 53 1.68 0.91 45.86
N LEU A 54 2.21 0.59 47.04
CA LEU A 54 3.27 -0.41 47.20
C LEU A 54 2.80 -1.80 46.74
N ARG A 55 1.58 -2.19 47.11
CA ARG A 55 0.98 -3.48 46.72
C ARG A 55 0.81 -3.59 45.21
N LEU A 56 0.35 -2.53 44.56
CA LEU A 56 0.17 -2.47 43.11
C LEU A 56 1.50 -2.51 42.36
N GLU A 57 2.52 -1.82 42.87
CA GLU A 57 3.88 -1.83 42.31
C GLU A 57 4.47 -3.25 42.34
N GLN A 58 4.34 -3.94 43.47
CA GLN A 58 4.80 -5.33 43.61
C GLN A 58 4.03 -6.29 42.70
N ALA A 59 2.71 -6.10 42.57
CA ALA A 59 1.87 -6.99 41.78
C ALA A 59 2.07 -6.81 40.26
N PHE A 60 2.20 -5.56 39.78
CA PHE A 60 2.18 -5.27 38.34
C PHE A 60 3.52 -4.81 37.77
N GLY A 61 4.43 -4.28 38.58
CA GLY A 61 5.72 -3.75 38.15
C GLY A 61 6.51 -4.74 37.29
N PRO A 62 6.76 -5.99 37.75
CA PRO A 62 7.51 -6.97 36.98
C PRO A 62 6.85 -7.33 35.64
N ALA A 63 5.52 -7.46 35.59
CA ALA A 63 4.78 -7.82 34.38
C ALA A 63 4.70 -6.67 33.37
N LEU A 64 4.57 -5.43 33.83
CA LEU A 64 4.52 -4.23 33.00
C LEU A 64 5.92 -3.78 32.52
N ALA A 65 6.98 -4.17 33.22
CA ALA A 65 8.36 -3.91 32.79
C ALA A 65 8.81 -4.77 31.59
N GLN A 66 8.09 -5.85 31.29
CA GLN A 66 8.42 -6.75 30.19
C GLN A 66 8.24 -6.07 28.83
N SER A 67 9.17 -6.34 27.91
CA SER A 67 9.08 -5.88 26.52
C SER A 67 7.94 -6.55 25.76
N ILE A 68 7.31 -5.83 24.84
CA ILE A 68 6.26 -6.38 23.97
C ILE A 68 6.90 -6.92 22.68
N VAL A 69 6.64 -8.19 22.35
CA VAL A 69 7.07 -8.79 21.09
C VAL A 69 5.94 -8.72 20.07
N VAL A 70 6.21 -8.13 18.91
CA VAL A 70 5.25 -8.04 17.80
C VAL A 70 5.72 -8.94 16.66
N THR A 71 4.90 -9.91 16.27
CA THR A 71 5.15 -10.83 15.17
C THR A 71 4.27 -10.49 13.97
N VAL A 72 4.90 -10.27 12.81
CA VAL A 72 4.23 -9.96 11.54
C VAL A 72 4.87 -10.75 10.41
N ALA A 73 4.08 -11.61 9.75
CA ALA A 73 4.52 -12.43 8.62
C ALA A 73 5.82 -13.22 8.91
N GLY A 74 5.90 -13.85 10.10
CA GLY A 74 7.05 -14.65 10.53
C GLY A 74 8.28 -13.84 10.98
N ARG A 75 8.18 -12.50 11.01
CA ARG A 75 9.23 -11.62 11.54
C ARG A 75 8.81 -11.04 12.88
N SER A 76 9.70 -11.09 13.86
CA SER A 76 9.46 -10.54 15.19
C SER A 76 10.21 -9.23 15.39
N ALA A 77 9.59 -8.30 16.12
CA ALA A 77 10.18 -7.05 16.54
C ALA A 77 9.82 -6.78 18.00
N THR A 78 10.82 -6.43 18.80
CA THR A 78 10.64 -6.17 20.24
C THR A 78 10.50 -4.68 20.50
N LEU A 79 9.49 -4.30 21.27
CA LEU A 79 9.28 -2.98 21.83
C LEU A 79 9.76 -2.97 23.28
N PRO A 80 10.99 -2.51 23.55
CA PRO A 80 11.46 -2.28 24.91
C PRO A 80 10.73 -1.10 25.56
N MET A 81 10.59 -1.14 26.89
CA MET A 81 9.87 -0.14 27.68
C MET A 81 10.65 1.20 27.79
N ALA A 82 11.98 1.15 27.93
CA ALA A 82 12.79 2.36 28.13
C ALA A 82 12.69 3.38 26.97
N PRO A 83 12.79 2.99 25.67
CA PRO A 83 12.73 3.97 24.56
C PRO A 83 11.35 4.59 24.32
N ILE A 84 10.30 4.09 24.98
CA ILE A 84 8.96 4.67 24.95
C ILE A 84 8.64 5.43 26.24
N ASP A 85 9.62 5.62 27.13
CA ASP A 85 9.44 6.28 28.43
C ASP A 85 8.23 5.72 29.21
N PHE A 86 8.13 4.38 29.19
CA PHE A 86 7.01 3.71 29.83
C PHE A 86 7.18 3.72 31.35
N ALA A 87 6.14 4.14 32.05
CA ALA A 87 6.04 4.05 33.49
C ALA A 87 4.65 3.59 33.92
N PHE A 88 4.61 2.63 34.83
CA PHE A 88 3.42 2.33 35.62
C PHE A 88 3.28 3.39 36.71
N ARG A 89 2.09 3.99 36.82
CA ARG A 89 1.77 5.04 37.77
C ARG A 89 0.96 4.44 38.92
N ALA A 90 1.63 3.68 39.78
CA ALA A 90 1.01 3.06 40.96
C ALA A 90 0.34 4.11 41.86
N ASP A 91 0.97 5.28 42.03
CA ASP A 91 0.44 6.48 42.70
C ASP A 91 -0.96 6.86 42.19
N LYS A 92 -1.06 7.08 40.87
CA LYS A 92 -2.33 7.46 40.23
C LYS A 92 -3.34 6.32 40.23
N THR A 93 -2.87 5.08 40.20
CA THR A 93 -3.73 3.89 40.23
C THR A 93 -4.39 3.73 41.61
N ALA A 94 -3.63 3.89 42.70
CA ALA A 94 -4.17 3.88 44.06
C ALA A 94 -5.20 5.01 44.28
N LEU A 95 -4.92 6.21 43.77
CA LEU A 95 -5.88 7.33 43.81
C LEU A 95 -7.16 7.06 43.00
N ARG A 96 -7.05 6.37 41.85
CA ARG A 96 -8.23 5.93 41.09
C ARG A 96 -9.04 4.90 41.87
N ALA A 97 -8.39 3.95 42.54
CA ALA A 97 -9.04 2.98 43.39
C ALA A 97 -9.78 3.63 44.56
N LEU A 98 -9.16 4.61 45.25
CA LEU A 98 -9.82 5.40 46.29
C LEU A 98 -11.09 6.10 45.76
N LYS A 99 -10.98 6.80 44.62
CA LYS A 99 -12.11 7.50 43.98
C LYS A 99 -13.20 6.54 43.50
N ALA A 100 -12.82 5.38 42.96
CA ALA A 100 -13.76 4.34 42.55
C ALA A 100 -14.52 3.77 43.75
N GLY A 101 -13.83 3.56 44.88
CA GLY A 101 -14.43 3.20 46.15
C GLY A 101 -15.45 4.22 46.63
N GLN A 102 -15.10 5.51 46.61
CA GLN A 102 -15.98 6.61 47.03
C GLN A 102 -17.22 6.80 46.13
N LYS A 103 -17.08 6.57 44.82
CA LYS A 103 -18.17 6.74 43.85
C LYS A 103 -19.12 5.55 43.77
N ALA A 104 -18.72 4.38 44.27
CA ALA A 104 -19.54 3.18 44.16
C ALA A 104 -20.86 3.33 44.91
N PRO A 105 -22.00 3.06 44.24
CA PRO A 105 -23.31 3.15 44.88
C PRO A 105 -23.44 2.08 45.97
N ALA A 106 -24.10 2.40 47.07
CA ALA A 106 -24.53 1.41 48.05
C ALA A 106 -25.60 0.51 47.41
N ALA A 107 -25.54 -0.79 47.65
CA ALA A 107 -26.58 -1.71 47.23
C ALA A 107 -27.86 -1.49 48.06
N PRO A 108 -29.03 -1.92 47.56
CA PRO A 108 -30.32 -1.73 48.25
C PRO A 108 -30.39 -2.38 49.64
N ASP A 109 -29.56 -3.38 49.90
CA ASP A 109 -29.43 -4.09 51.18
C ASP A 109 -28.39 -3.45 52.13
N GLY A 110 -27.80 -2.31 51.75
CA GLY A 110 -26.73 -1.65 52.50
C GLY A 110 -25.34 -2.25 52.28
N SER A 111 -25.21 -3.32 51.48
CA SER A 111 -23.90 -3.86 51.11
C SER A 111 -23.18 -2.93 50.14
N LEU A 112 -21.85 -2.97 50.15
CA LEU A 112 -21.03 -2.12 49.28
C LEU A 112 -20.47 -2.97 48.12
N PRO A 113 -21.07 -2.92 46.92
CA PRO A 113 -20.66 -3.76 45.80
C PRO A 113 -19.19 -3.51 45.42
N PRO A 114 -18.47 -4.52 44.90
CA PRO A 114 -17.07 -4.38 44.54
C PRO A 114 -16.90 -3.30 43.46
N ALA A 115 -15.96 -2.39 43.67
CA ALA A 115 -15.58 -1.41 42.65
C ALA A 115 -14.23 -1.79 42.04
N ALA A 116 -14.10 -1.55 40.74
CA ALA A 116 -12.87 -1.80 40.01
C ALA A 116 -12.25 -0.48 39.55
N ALA A 117 -10.93 -0.39 39.65
CA ALA A 117 -10.16 0.69 39.04
C ALA A 117 -9.16 0.13 38.02
N GLU A 118 -8.87 0.93 36.99
CA GLU A 118 -7.92 0.56 35.94
C GLU A 118 -6.51 1.10 36.23
N PRO A 119 -5.46 0.29 35.96
CA PRO A 119 -4.07 0.71 36.01
C PRO A 119 -3.82 2.01 35.24
N ALA A 120 -3.06 2.92 35.84
CA ALA A 120 -2.58 4.13 35.20
C ALA A 120 -1.19 3.89 34.63
N VAL A 121 -1.02 4.13 33.33
CA VAL A 121 0.28 4.04 32.64
C VAL A 121 0.56 5.33 31.89
N SER A 122 1.84 5.69 31.76
CA SER A 122 2.33 6.79 30.92
C SER A 122 3.41 6.29 29.97
N TYR A 123 3.43 6.81 28.74
CA TYR A 123 4.43 6.48 27.72
C TYR A 123 4.39 7.49 26.56
N ASP A 124 5.48 7.59 25.80
CA ASP A 124 5.57 8.35 24.56
C ASP A 124 4.77 7.65 23.43
N GLN A 125 3.58 8.20 23.17
CA GLN A 125 2.74 7.73 22.08
C GLN A 125 3.43 7.82 20.71
N LYS A 126 4.28 8.83 20.47
CA LYS A 126 4.99 9.01 19.20
C LYS A 126 6.04 7.92 19.02
N ALA A 127 6.72 7.48 20.08
CA ALA A 127 7.63 6.34 20.03
C ALA A 127 6.92 5.05 19.61
N VAL A 128 5.72 4.76 20.16
CA VAL A 128 4.91 3.59 19.75
C VAL A 128 4.53 3.67 18.26
N TRP A 129 4.12 4.84 17.77
CA TRP A 129 3.84 5.05 16.34
C TRP A 129 5.09 4.88 15.47
N ARG A 130 6.25 5.39 15.88
CA ARG A 130 7.53 5.22 15.17
C ARG A 130 7.91 3.75 15.08
N PHE A 131 7.76 3.00 16.18
CA PHE A 131 8.00 1.56 16.22
C PHE A 131 7.10 0.81 15.21
N ALA A 132 5.78 1.03 15.26
CA ALA A 132 4.84 0.38 14.35
C ALA A 132 5.10 0.75 12.86
N ARG A 133 5.48 2.00 12.58
CA ARG A 133 5.87 2.44 11.22
C ARG A 133 7.18 1.78 10.75
N ARG A 134 8.13 1.53 11.65
CA ARG A 134 9.37 0.82 11.34
C ARG A 134 9.10 -0.64 10.98
N ILE A 135 8.18 -1.31 11.70
CA ILE A 135 7.71 -2.65 11.33
C ILE A 135 7.07 -2.59 9.94
N ARG A 136 6.13 -1.66 9.72
CA ARG A 136 5.50 -1.47 8.39
C ARG A 136 6.54 -1.36 7.29
N ALA A 137 7.55 -0.50 7.43
CA ALA A 137 8.56 -0.30 6.40
C ALA A 137 9.32 -1.58 6.00
N ARG A 138 9.46 -2.55 6.93
CA ARG A 138 10.14 -3.83 6.69
C ARG A 138 9.24 -4.92 6.09
N VAL A 139 7.93 -4.82 6.30
CA VAL A 139 6.95 -5.87 5.90
C VAL A 139 6.04 -5.45 4.74
N ASN A 140 5.93 -4.14 4.48
CA ASN A 140 5.13 -3.63 3.36
C ASN A 140 5.73 -4.11 2.04
N ILE A 141 4.87 -4.57 1.15
CA ILE A 141 5.22 -4.79 -0.24
C ILE A 141 4.22 -4.00 -1.06
N GLU A 142 4.70 -3.04 -1.85
CA GLU A 142 3.83 -2.29 -2.73
C GLU A 142 3.27 -3.18 -3.83
N ALA A 143 1.95 -3.03 -4.05
CA ALA A 143 1.27 -3.62 -5.19
C ALA A 143 1.83 -3.01 -6.48
N ARG A 144 1.79 -3.78 -7.56
CA ARG A 144 2.35 -3.35 -8.83
C ARG A 144 1.55 -3.93 -9.98
N ASP A 145 1.15 -3.05 -10.88
CA ASP A 145 0.38 -3.45 -12.04
C ASP A 145 1.19 -4.30 -13.02
N ALA A 146 0.46 -5.15 -13.73
CA ALA A 146 0.98 -5.78 -14.92
C ALA A 146 1.08 -4.74 -16.04
N THR A 147 2.15 -4.84 -16.83
CA THR A 147 2.29 -4.04 -18.05
C THR A 147 2.72 -4.91 -19.22
N ILE A 148 2.49 -4.45 -20.43
CA ILE A 148 3.04 -5.05 -21.64
C ILE A 148 3.86 -4.02 -22.43
N LYS A 149 4.84 -4.51 -23.20
CA LYS A 149 5.48 -3.77 -24.28
C LYS A 149 5.36 -4.60 -25.55
N ILE A 150 4.72 -4.05 -26.57
CA ILE A 150 4.63 -4.66 -27.90
C ILE A 150 6.01 -4.53 -28.53
N LYS A 151 6.68 -5.65 -28.82
CA LYS A 151 7.90 -5.68 -29.61
C LYS A 151 7.62 -6.43 -30.90
N LEU A 152 8.47 -6.20 -31.89
CA LEU A 152 8.30 -6.72 -33.25
C LEU A 152 8.11 -8.24 -33.31
N THR A 153 8.85 -9.01 -32.51
CA THR A 153 8.82 -10.48 -32.52
C THR A 153 8.14 -11.10 -31.30
N ARG A 154 7.82 -10.32 -30.26
CA ARG A 154 7.20 -10.82 -29.02
C ARG A 154 6.47 -9.74 -28.24
N ILE A 155 5.49 -10.14 -27.44
CA ILE A 155 4.87 -9.25 -26.44
C ILE A 155 5.59 -9.45 -25.10
N ALA A 156 6.42 -8.48 -24.73
CA ALA A 156 7.11 -8.50 -23.44
C ALA A 156 6.11 -8.17 -22.33
N LYS A 157 6.01 -9.04 -21.32
CA LYS A 157 5.05 -8.92 -20.22
C LYS A 157 5.79 -8.70 -18.92
N ARG A 158 5.34 -7.74 -18.14
CA ARG A 158 5.71 -7.60 -16.73
C ARG A 158 4.52 -8.07 -15.90
N ARG A 159 4.73 -9.10 -15.08
CA ARG A 159 3.65 -9.65 -14.24
C ARG A 159 3.31 -8.69 -13.10
N HIS A 160 2.03 -8.67 -12.75
CA HIS A 160 1.54 -7.96 -11.56
C HIS A 160 2.17 -8.56 -10.30
N ARG A 161 2.30 -7.74 -9.25
CA ARG A 161 2.71 -8.17 -7.92
C ARG A 161 1.62 -7.78 -6.94
N VAL A 162 1.13 -8.76 -6.20
CA VAL A 162 0.21 -8.53 -5.08
C VAL A 162 0.97 -7.85 -3.95
N GLY A 163 0.45 -6.73 -3.48
CA GLY A 163 1.01 -6.00 -2.36
C GLY A 163 0.50 -6.52 -1.02
N ARG A 164 1.17 -6.12 0.05
CA ARG A 164 0.79 -6.41 1.42
C ARG A 164 1.04 -5.19 2.27
N ARG A 165 0.08 -4.85 3.13
CA ARG A 165 0.14 -3.66 3.98
C ARG A 165 -0.14 -3.97 5.44
N LEU A 166 0.69 -3.42 6.32
CA LEU A 166 0.42 -3.44 7.76
C LEU A 166 -0.47 -2.26 8.14
N ALA A 167 -1.59 -2.54 8.80
CA ALA A 167 -2.48 -1.52 9.35
C ALA A 167 -1.88 -0.94 10.64
N VAL A 168 -1.06 0.11 10.48
CA VAL A 168 -0.37 0.78 11.62
C VAL A 168 -1.34 1.21 12.73
N PRO A 169 -2.50 1.83 12.45
CA PRO A 169 -3.42 2.24 13.52
C PRO A 169 -3.94 1.05 14.32
N ALA A 170 -4.23 -0.08 13.67
CA ALA A 170 -4.70 -1.30 14.33
C ALA A 170 -3.60 -1.89 15.21
N LEU A 171 -2.35 -1.98 14.71
CA LEU A 171 -1.23 -2.46 15.52
C LEU A 171 -0.96 -1.54 16.72
N VAL A 172 -0.99 -0.22 16.53
CA VAL A 172 -0.82 0.73 17.63
C VAL A 172 -1.92 0.55 18.67
N LYS A 173 -3.18 0.36 18.25
CA LYS A 173 -4.28 0.07 19.17
C LYS A 173 -4.00 -1.19 20.00
N SER A 174 -3.58 -2.28 19.36
CA SER A 174 -3.21 -3.53 20.06
C SER A 174 -2.08 -3.30 21.07
N ILE A 175 -1.00 -2.59 20.69
CA ILE A 175 0.10 -2.28 21.61
C ILE A 175 -0.40 -1.47 22.81
N ARG A 176 -1.25 -0.46 22.59
CA ARG A 176 -1.78 0.38 23.67
C ARG A 176 -2.64 -0.42 24.64
N THR A 177 -3.49 -1.31 24.13
CA THR A 177 -4.30 -2.21 24.97
C THR A 177 -3.41 -3.12 25.80
N THR A 178 -2.37 -3.71 25.20
CA THR A 178 -1.41 -4.55 25.94
C THR A 178 -0.63 -3.72 26.98
N LEU A 179 -0.18 -2.51 26.68
CA LEU A 179 0.53 -1.65 27.63
C LEU A 179 -0.34 -1.24 28.83
N ALA A 180 -1.66 -1.09 28.65
CA ALA A 180 -2.58 -0.70 29.71
C ALA A 180 -2.99 -1.86 30.62
N ASP A 181 -2.92 -3.09 30.12
CA ASP A 181 -3.35 -4.29 30.85
C ASP A 181 -2.12 -5.05 31.41
N PRO A 182 -1.94 -5.13 32.75
CA PRO A 182 -0.85 -5.88 33.36
C PRO A 182 -0.96 -7.39 33.14
N LEU A 183 -2.16 -7.91 32.91
CA LEU A 183 -2.42 -9.34 32.71
C LEU A 183 -2.31 -9.76 31.23
N ALA A 184 -2.23 -8.79 30.31
CA ALA A 184 -2.13 -9.08 28.89
C ALA A 184 -0.81 -9.76 28.54
N VAL A 185 -0.89 -10.81 27.71
CA VAL A 185 0.29 -11.47 27.14
C VAL A 185 1.08 -10.46 26.29
N ARG A 186 2.37 -10.32 26.59
CA ARG A 186 3.30 -9.39 25.92
C ARG A 186 3.72 -9.86 24.51
N GLN A 187 2.87 -10.60 23.83
CA GLN A 187 3.06 -11.10 22.46
C GLN A 187 1.87 -10.73 21.59
N ILE A 188 2.13 -9.98 20.52
CA ILE A 188 1.11 -9.50 19.59
C ILE A 188 1.39 -10.09 18.21
N THR A 189 0.42 -10.79 17.65
CA THR A 189 0.47 -11.21 16.25
C THR A 189 -0.39 -10.27 15.41
N ALA A 190 0.21 -9.59 14.43
CA ALA A 190 -0.52 -8.69 13.55
C ALA A 190 -0.54 -9.21 12.10
N GLY A 191 -1.75 -9.22 11.53
CA GLY A 191 -1.99 -9.60 10.15
C GLY A 191 -1.60 -8.53 9.14
N LEU A 192 -1.33 -8.96 7.90
CA LEU A 192 -1.15 -8.09 6.76
C LEU A 192 -2.42 -8.05 5.92
N GLN A 193 -2.82 -6.84 5.51
CA GLN A 193 -3.89 -6.64 4.54
C GLN A 193 -3.33 -6.86 3.13
N THR A 194 -4.06 -7.60 2.31
CA THR A 194 -3.68 -7.82 0.91
C THR A 194 -4.05 -6.60 0.08
N VAL A 195 -3.11 -6.07 -0.70
CA VAL A 195 -3.34 -4.98 -1.64
C VAL A 195 -3.31 -5.54 -3.05
N VAL A 196 -4.48 -5.61 -3.68
CA VAL A 196 -4.63 -6.10 -5.04
C VAL A 196 -4.22 -4.98 -6.02
N PRO A 197 -3.35 -5.25 -7.00
CA PRO A 197 -3.04 -4.28 -8.05
C PRO A 197 -4.26 -4.06 -8.95
N GLU A 198 -4.38 -2.87 -9.51
CA GLU A 198 -5.49 -2.46 -10.37
C GLU A 198 -5.53 -3.30 -11.65
N VAL A 199 -4.37 -3.48 -12.29
CA VAL A 199 -4.26 -4.24 -13.53
C VAL A 199 -3.54 -5.55 -13.30
N ARG A 200 -4.25 -6.67 -13.46
CA ARG A 200 -3.63 -8.00 -13.41
C ARG A 200 -3.26 -8.47 -14.81
N THR A 201 -2.33 -9.42 -14.86
CA THR A 201 -1.85 -10.00 -16.12
C THR A 201 -2.96 -10.66 -16.95
N ARG A 202 -4.05 -11.11 -16.30
CA ARG A 202 -5.22 -11.68 -16.99
C ARG A 202 -6.04 -10.60 -17.72
N ASP A 203 -6.08 -9.38 -17.18
CA ASP A 203 -6.88 -8.28 -17.71
C ASP A 203 -6.24 -7.76 -18.99
N LEU A 204 -4.90 -7.67 -19.03
CA LEU A 204 -4.16 -7.33 -20.26
C LEU A 204 -4.41 -8.30 -21.42
N ARG A 205 -4.72 -9.58 -21.15
CA ARG A 205 -5.08 -10.54 -22.22
C ARG A 205 -6.47 -10.30 -22.81
N LYS A 206 -7.35 -9.63 -22.04
CA LYS A 206 -8.69 -9.23 -22.47
C LYS A 206 -8.66 -7.91 -23.23
N VAL A 207 -7.78 -6.99 -22.86
CA VAL A 207 -7.58 -5.72 -23.58
C VAL A 207 -6.83 -5.99 -24.89
N TYR A 208 -5.64 -6.58 -24.81
CA TYR A 208 -4.83 -6.90 -25.99
C TYR A 208 -5.12 -8.34 -26.47
N ARG A 209 -6.38 -8.58 -26.85
CA ARG A 209 -6.81 -9.89 -27.39
C ARG A 209 -5.97 -10.28 -28.59
N LYS A 210 -5.73 -9.32 -29.47
CA LYS A 210 -4.96 -9.47 -30.70
C LYS A 210 -4.08 -8.25 -30.90
N VAL A 211 -2.91 -8.48 -31.48
CA VAL A 211 -1.95 -7.44 -31.85
C VAL A 211 -1.28 -7.89 -33.13
N ILE A 212 -1.12 -6.97 -34.07
CA ILE A 212 -0.33 -7.18 -35.28
C ILE A 212 1.02 -6.46 -35.09
N THR A 213 2.10 -7.09 -35.51
CA THR A 213 3.37 -6.42 -35.73
C THR A 213 3.84 -6.64 -37.15
N ILE A 214 4.45 -5.63 -37.77
CA ILE A 214 4.92 -5.65 -39.15
C ILE A 214 6.37 -5.20 -39.12
N ASP A 215 7.24 -6.08 -39.59
CA ASP A 215 8.67 -5.88 -39.72
C ASP A 215 8.99 -5.66 -41.20
N ARG A 216 9.29 -4.40 -41.55
CA ARG A 216 9.62 -4.00 -42.92
C ARG A 216 10.94 -4.60 -43.38
N SER A 217 11.90 -4.77 -42.47
CA SER A 217 13.24 -5.29 -42.79
C SER A 217 13.24 -6.78 -43.13
N SER A 218 12.40 -7.57 -42.45
CA SER A 218 12.29 -9.01 -42.70
C SER A 218 11.07 -9.39 -43.55
N PHE A 219 10.28 -8.41 -43.99
CA PHE A 219 9.05 -8.61 -44.76
C PHE A 219 8.08 -9.58 -44.07
N ARG A 220 7.91 -9.42 -42.75
CA ARG A 220 7.06 -10.30 -41.92
C ARG A 220 5.98 -9.54 -41.17
N LEU A 221 4.75 -10.02 -41.30
CA LEU A 221 3.64 -9.67 -40.42
C LEU A 221 3.43 -10.79 -39.40
N ARG A 222 3.28 -10.45 -38.13
CA ARG A 222 3.03 -11.41 -37.05
C ARG A 222 1.73 -11.05 -36.33
N LEU A 223 0.84 -12.03 -36.21
CA LEU A 223 -0.38 -11.93 -35.43
C LEU A 223 -0.16 -12.57 -34.07
N PHE A 224 -0.36 -11.79 -33.01
CA PHE A 224 -0.38 -12.28 -31.64
C PHE A 224 -1.83 -12.44 -31.17
N LYS A 225 -2.12 -13.52 -30.43
CA LYS A 225 -3.40 -13.76 -29.76
C LYS A 225 -3.15 -14.03 -28.28
N LYS A 226 -3.86 -13.35 -27.39
CA LYS A 226 -3.68 -13.45 -25.93
C LYS A 226 -2.20 -13.31 -25.51
N LEU A 227 -1.49 -12.35 -26.11
CA LEU A 227 -0.08 -12.03 -25.85
C LEU A 227 0.92 -13.15 -26.21
N LYS A 228 0.56 -14.07 -27.12
CA LYS A 228 1.44 -15.11 -27.68
C LYS A 228 1.40 -15.04 -29.21
N LEU A 229 2.50 -15.36 -29.87
CA LEU A 229 2.53 -15.45 -31.33
C LEU A 229 1.54 -16.55 -31.76
N LEU A 230 0.64 -16.20 -32.68
CA LEU A 230 -0.32 -17.13 -33.25
C LEU A 230 0.12 -17.56 -34.64
N LYS A 231 0.46 -16.61 -35.51
CA LYS A 231 0.83 -16.89 -36.90
C LYS A 231 1.71 -15.77 -37.47
N GLY A 232 2.64 -16.15 -38.34
CA GLY A 232 3.41 -15.21 -39.16
C GLY A 232 3.00 -15.32 -40.63
N TYR A 233 3.14 -14.21 -41.37
CA TYR A 233 2.83 -14.10 -42.79
C TYR A 233 3.98 -13.38 -43.49
N GLY A 234 4.25 -13.75 -44.74
CA GLY A 234 5.08 -12.95 -45.63
C GLY A 234 4.30 -11.72 -46.12
N VAL A 235 4.96 -10.59 -46.26
CA VAL A 235 4.36 -9.38 -46.82
C VAL A 235 5.26 -8.73 -47.86
N ALA A 236 4.69 -7.87 -48.70
CA ALA A 236 5.46 -6.83 -49.38
C ALA A 236 5.17 -5.49 -48.71
N VAL A 237 6.15 -4.60 -48.66
CA VAL A 237 6.02 -3.27 -48.05
C VAL A 237 6.31 -2.18 -49.07
N GLY A 238 6.16 -0.93 -48.64
CA GLY A 238 6.41 0.26 -49.45
C GLY A 238 7.86 0.34 -49.93
N GLN A 239 8.04 0.68 -51.20
CA GLN A 239 9.35 0.93 -51.80
C GLN A 239 10.00 2.20 -51.22
N PRO A 240 11.32 2.42 -51.38
CA PRO A 240 12.01 3.55 -50.77
C PRO A 240 11.38 4.94 -51.06
N GLY A 241 10.85 5.16 -52.27
CA GLY A 241 10.16 6.40 -52.62
C GLY A 241 8.76 6.57 -52.03
N TYR A 242 8.16 5.49 -51.51
CA TYR A 242 6.83 5.46 -50.89
C TYR A 242 6.83 4.46 -49.72
N PRO A 243 7.59 4.76 -48.65
CA PRO A 243 7.82 3.79 -47.59
C PRO A 243 6.53 3.52 -46.81
N THR A 244 6.38 2.28 -46.32
CA THR A 244 5.35 1.98 -45.32
C THR A 244 5.66 2.78 -44.03
N PRO A 245 4.69 3.50 -43.44
CA PRO A 245 4.90 4.31 -42.26
C PRO A 245 5.28 3.45 -41.04
N THR A 246 6.12 4.01 -40.16
CA THR A 246 6.53 3.37 -38.91
C THR A 246 5.81 3.98 -37.73
N GLY A 247 5.44 3.16 -36.75
CA GLY A 247 4.75 3.64 -35.56
C GLY A 247 3.80 2.61 -34.98
N LEU A 248 3.08 3.05 -33.95
CA LEU A 248 2.00 2.27 -33.35
C LEU A 248 0.66 2.82 -33.83
N PHE A 249 -0.04 2.01 -34.60
CA PHE A 249 -1.36 2.31 -35.18
C PHE A 249 -2.41 1.34 -34.63
N ALA A 250 -3.63 1.44 -35.16
CA ALA A 250 -4.69 0.47 -34.96
C ALA A 250 -5.43 0.23 -36.28
N LEU A 251 -6.06 -0.94 -36.43
CA LEU A 251 -6.94 -1.17 -37.59
C LEU A 251 -8.14 -0.22 -37.53
N GLN A 252 -8.27 0.64 -38.53
CA GLN A 252 -9.30 1.68 -38.60
C GLN A 252 -10.56 1.19 -39.30
N SER A 253 -10.40 0.38 -40.36
CA SER A 253 -11.51 -0.10 -41.18
C SER A 253 -11.24 -1.48 -41.75
N LYS A 254 -12.31 -2.17 -42.15
CA LYS A 254 -12.27 -3.50 -42.75
C LYS A 254 -13.30 -3.62 -43.86
N GLN A 255 -12.88 -4.05 -45.05
CA GLN A 255 -13.77 -4.20 -46.20
C GLN A 255 -13.51 -5.52 -46.93
N VAL A 256 -14.59 -6.12 -47.44
CA VAL A 256 -14.58 -7.31 -48.30
C VAL A 256 -14.75 -6.83 -49.74
N ASN A 257 -13.86 -7.27 -50.63
CA ASN A 257 -13.85 -6.90 -52.06
C ASN A 257 -14.08 -5.40 -52.28
N PRO A 258 -13.27 -4.52 -51.66
CA PRO A 258 -13.47 -3.08 -51.77
C PRO A 258 -13.22 -2.58 -53.19
N THR A 259 -13.96 -1.55 -53.60
CA THR A 259 -13.57 -0.71 -54.73
C THR A 259 -12.21 -0.09 -54.44
N TRP A 260 -11.32 -0.11 -55.42
CA TRP A 260 -10.03 0.59 -55.33
C TRP A 260 -10.12 1.91 -56.09
N THR A 261 -9.78 3.00 -55.43
CA THR A 261 -9.64 4.32 -56.08
C THR A 261 -8.16 4.62 -56.21
N ALA A 262 -7.71 4.82 -57.44
CA ALA A 262 -6.35 5.24 -57.72
C ALA A 262 -6.11 6.65 -57.15
N PRO A 263 -5.03 6.88 -56.38
CA PRO A 263 -4.76 8.21 -55.87
C PRO A 263 -4.40 9.16 -57.01
N ASN A 264 -4.73 10.44 -56.84
CA ASN A 264 -4.29 11.53 -57.71
C ASN A 264 -2.80 11.81 -57.46
N SER A 265 -1.93 10.91 -57.92
CA SER A 265 -0.49 10.97 -57.70
C SER A 265 0.26 10.66 -59.00
N PRO A 266 1.44 11.24 -59.24
CA PRO A 266 2.20 11.00 -60.47
C PRO A 266 2.46 9.52 -60.77
N TRP A 267 2.64 8.68 -59.74
CA TRP A 267 2.87 7.24 -59.95
C TRP A 267 1.65 6.49 -60.48
N ALA A 268 0.44 7.02 -60.27
CA ALA A 268 -0.79 6.41 -60.77
C ALA A 268 -0.97 6.63 -62.29
N GLY A 269 -0.27 7.62 -62.87
CA GLY A 269 -0.30 7.92 -64.29
C GLY A 269 -1.72 8.12 -64.82
N GLU A 270 -2.04 7.47 -65.93
CA GLU A 270 -3.36 7.52 -66.58
C GLU A 270 -4.50 7.01 -65.70
N MET A 271 -4.21 6.16 -64.71
CA MET A 271 -5.22 5.64 -63.79
C MET A 271 -5.58 6.64 -62.69
N ALA A 272 -4.87 7.77 -62.54
CA ALA A 272 -5.12 8.73 -61.46
C ALA A 272 -6.60 9.13 -61.38
N GLY A 273 -7.20 8.98 -60.19
CA GLY A 273 -8.61 9.29 -59.94
C GLY A 273 -9.62 8.26 -60.43
N GLN A 274 -9.19 7.25 -61.22
CA GLN A 274 -10.07 6.18 -61.67
C GLN A 274 -10.43 5.22 -60.53
N GLN A 275 -11.61 4.62 -60.64
CA GLN A 275 -12.09 3.59 -59.73
C GLN A 275 -12.12 2.23 -60.42
N VAL A 276 -11.62 1.22 -59.73
CA VAL A 276 -11.75 -0.19 -60.14
C VAL A 276 -12.72 -0.86 -59.18
N ALA A 277 -13.81 -1.38 -59.73
CA ALA A 277 -14.88 -1.99 -58.95
C ALA A 277 -14.38 -3.11 -58.02
N GLY A 278 -15.04 -3.25 -56.88
CA GLY A 278 -14.83 -4.35 -55.96
C GLY A 278 -15.02 -5.71 -56.62
N GLY A 279 -14.10 -6.64 -56.37
CA GLY A 279 -14.16 -8.01 -56.92
C GLY A 279 -13.70 -8.14 -58.39
N ALA A 280 -13.40 -7.04 -59.08
CA ALA A 280 -12.83 -7.09 -60.42
C ALA A 280 -11.44 -7.77 -60.42
N ALA A 281 -11.15 -8.56 -61.46
CA ALA A 281 -9.91 -9.33 -61.56
C ALA A 281 -8.65 -8.45 -61.68
N ASN A 282 -8.77 -7.19 -62.08
CA ASN A 282 -7.68 -6.21 -62.13
C ASN A 282 -7.57 -5.34 -60.86
N ASN A 283 -8.49 -5.48 -59.89
CA ASN A 283 -8.46 -4.69 -58.67
C ASN A 283 -7.19 -5.01 -57.83
N PRO A 284 -6.34 -4.02 -57.51
CA PRO A 284 -5.06 -4.27 -56.84
C PRO A 284 -5.22 -4.65 -55.37
N LEU A 285 -6.34 -4.34 -54.72
CA LEU A 285 -6.65 -4.74 -53.33
C LEU A 285 -7.11 -6.19 -53.23
N ARG A 286 -7.58 -6.74 -54.36
CA ARG A 286 -8.11 -8.10 -54.51
C ARG A 286 -9.30 -8.34 -53.58
N ALA A 287 -9.06 -9.12 -52.52
CA ALA A 287 -10.13 -9.72 -51.73
C ALA A 287 -10.47 -8.93 -50.46
N ARG A 288 -9.49 -8.32 -49.79
CA ARG A 288 -9.69 -7.75 -48.45
C ARG A 288 -8.86 -6.49 -48.29
N TRP A 289 -9.43 -5.55 -47.55
CA TRP A 289 -8.75 -4.35 -47.08
C TRP A 289 -8.89 -4.22 -45.58
N MET A 290 -7.78 -3.86 -44.93
CA MET A 290 -7.73 -3.50 -43.51
C MET A 290 -6.95 -2.19 -43.40
N GLY A 291 -7.66 -1.07 -43.22
CA GLY A 291 -7.06 0.25 -43.12
C GLY A 291 -6.24 0.40 -41.84
N VAL A 292 -5.06 1.01 -41.94
CA VAL A 292 -4.14 1.21 -40.82
C VAL A 292 -3.92 2.69 -40.55
N ASP A 293 -3.60 3.46 -41.58
CA ASP A 293 -3.30 4.88 -41.47
C ASP A 293 -3.66 5.63 -42.75
N GLY A 294 -4.84 6.27 -42.77
CA GLY A 294 -5.34 7.00 -43.93
C GLY A 294 -5.45 6.10 -45.17
N ALA A 295 -4.66 6.40 -46.20
CA ALA A 295 -4.61 5.63 -47.45
C ALA A 295 -3.74 4.36 -47.36
N ILE A 296 -3.09 4.09 -46.22
CA ILE A 296 -2.25 2.91 -46.01
C ILE A 296 -3.05 1.81 -45.32
N GLY A 297 -2.98 0.61 -45.88
CA GLY A 297 -3.66 -0.57 -45.35
C GLY A 297 -2.95 -1.87 -45.66
N ILE A 298 -3.47 -2.93 -45.04
CA ILE A 298 -3.08 -4.32 -45.32
C ILE A 298 -4.11 -4.90 -46.29
N HIS A 299 -3.65 -5.41 -47.43
CA HIS A 299 -4.54 -5.94 -48.47
C HIS A 299 -3.95 -7.11 -49.26
N GLY A 300 -4.79 -7.78 -50.04
CA GLY A 300 -4.35 -8.86 -50.93
C GLY A 300 -3.63 -8.30 -52.16
N THR A 301 -2.78 -9.09 -52.81
CA THR A 301 -2.14 -8.70 -54.08
C THR A 301 -2.37 -9.73 -55.17
N GLY A 302 -2.49 -9.27 -56.41
CA GLY A 302 -2.43 -10.12 -57.60
C GLY A 302 -1.02 -10.44 -58.06
N GLN A 303 -0.02 -9.88 -57.39
CA GLN A 303 1.40 -10.06 -57.68
C GLN A 303 2.04 -10.82 -56.51
N PRO A 304 1.74 -12.12 -56.30
CA PRO A 304 2.25 -12.88 -55.16
C PRO A 304 3.78 -12.98 -55.14
N TRP A 305 4.44 -12.87 -56.29
CA TRP A 305 5.91 -12.83 -56.39
C TRP A 305 6.52 -11.56 -55.76
N SER A 306 5.73 -10.52 -55.46
CA SER A 306 6.23 -9.34 -54.76
C SER A 306 6.39 -9.56 -53.26
N ILE A 307 5.91 -10.67 -52.71
CA ILE A 307 6.02 -10.94 -51.27
C ILE A 307 7.49 -11.18 -50.91
N GLY A 308 7.98 -10.53 -49.86
CA GLY A 308 9.40 -10.54 -49.52
C GLY A 308 10.20 -9.38 -50.12
N THR A 309 9.56 -8.40 -50.75
CA THR A 309 10.23 -7.23 -51.34
C THR A 309 9.55 -5.90 -50.97
N ALA A 310 10.25 -4.80 -51.23
CA ALA A 310 9.73 -3.44 -51.09
C ALA A 310 9.20 -2.98 -52.47
N ALA A 311 7.90 -3.18 -52.72
CA ALA A 311 7.31 -3.06 -54.06
C ALA A 311 6.00 -2.26 -54.11
N SER A 312 5.49 -1.81 -52.96
CA SER A 312 4.23 -1.07 -52.89
C SER A 312 4.44 0.43 -52.79
N HIS A 313 3.33 1.19 -52.87
CA HIS A 313 3.30 2.64 -52.63
C HIS A 313 2.93 2.97 -51.17
N GLY A 314 3.41 2.15 -50.23
CA GLY A 314 3.21 2.31 -48.78
C GLY A 314 2.35 1.23 -48.13
N CYS A 315 1.40 0.64 -48.85
CA CYS A 315 0.53 -0.43 -48.35
C CYS A 315 1.28 -1.74 -48.05
N ILE A 316 0.71 -2.56 -47.16
CA ILE A 316 1.24 -3.87 -46.82
C ILE A 316 0.50 -4.92 -47.64
N ARG A 317 1.18 -5.50 -48.63
CA ARG A 317 0.60 -6.52 -49.52
C ARG A 317 0.77 -7.91 -48.94
N MET A 318 -0.26 -8.73 -49.06
CA MET A 318 -0.31 -10.13 -48.64
C MET A 318 -0.82 -11.00 -49.78
N THR A 319 -0.50 -12.30 -49.76
CA THR A 319 -1.19 -13.24 -50.66
C THR A 319 -2.69 -13.23 -50.37
N VAL A 320 -3.52 -13.52 -51.38
CA VAL A 320 -4.98 -13.54 -51.21
C VAL A 320 -5.42 -14.53 -50.11
N PRO A 321 -4.90 -15.77 -50.03
CA PRO A 321 -5.23 -16.68 -48.94
C PRO A 321 -4.85 -16.12 -47.56
N ASP A 322 -3.67 -15.52 -47.43
CA ASP A 322 -3.18 -15.00 -46.15
C ASP A 322 -3.96 -13.77 -45.68
N VAL A 323 -4.31 -12.84 -46.58
CA VAL A 323 -5.12 -11.68 -46.18
C VAL A 323 -6.53 -12.09 -45.77
N VAL A 324 -7.12 -13.10 -46.43
CA VAL A 324 -8.43 -13.64 -46.07
C VAL A 324 -8.39 -14.35 -44.71
N ASP A 325 -7.31 -15.06 -44.41
CA ASP A 325 -7.08 -15.65 -43.09
C ASP A 325 -6.90 -14.57 -42.00
N LEU A 326 -6.01 -13.58 -42.22
CA LEU A 326 -5.78 -12.50 -41.27
C LEU A 326 -7.07 -11.71 -41.02
N TYR A 327 -7.82 -11.37 -42.08
CA TYR A 327 -9.05 -10.59 -42.00
C TYR A 327 -10.09 -11.23 -41.09
N ARG A 328 -10.27 -12.55 -41.16
CA ARG A 328 -11.20 -13.28 -40.26
C ARG A 328 -10.72 -13.31 -38.82
N ARG A 329 -9.41 -13.16 -38.61
CA ARG A 329 -8.79 -13.26 -37.30
C ARG A 329 -8.70 -11.95 -36.57
N VAL A 330 -8.89 -10.77 -37.14
CA VAL A 330 -8.67 -9.48 -36.44
C VAL A 330 -9.89 -8.58 -36.46
N GLU A 331 -10.01 -7.70 -35.48
CA GLU A 331 -11.11 -6.73 -35.35
C GLU A 331 -10.62 -5.31 -35.59
N ILE A 332 -11.54 -4.39 -35.92
CA ILE A 332 -11.27 -2.95 -35.86
C ILE A 332 -10.80 -2.59 -34.44
N GLY A 333 -9.83 -1.70 -34.33
CA GLY A 333 -9.15 -1.35 -33.09
C GLY A 333 -7.99 -2.29 -32.71
N THR A 334 -7.73 -3.37 -33.46
CA THR A 334 -6.55 -4.22 -33.22
C THR A 334 -5.28 -3.38 -33.36
N PRO A 335 -4.40 -3.31 -32.34
CA PRO A 335 -3.15 -2.55 -32.44
C PRO A 335 -2.23 -3.12 -33.51
N VAL A 336 -1.57 -2.23 -34.26
CA VAL A 336 -0.63 -2.56 -35.35
C VAL A 336 0.68 -1.81 -35.11
N LEU A 337 1.73 -2.52 -34.72
CA LEU A 337 3.08 -1.94 -34.64
C LEU A 337 3.79 -2.15 -35.97
N ILE A 338 4.24 -1.07 -36.61
CA ILE A 338 5.06 -1.13 -37.82
C ILE A 338 6.45 -0.59 -37.50
N SER A 339 7.48 -1.38 -37.83
CA SER A 339 8.88 -1.02 -37.68
C SER A 339 9.68 -1.42 -38.90
#